data_AF-A0A7S2SR37-F1
#
_entry.id   AF-A0A7S2SR37-F1
#
_cell.length_a   1.000
_cell.length_b   1.000
_cell.length_c   1.000
_cell.angle_alpha   90.00
_cell.angle_beta   90.00
_cell.angle_gamma   90.00
#
_symmetry.space_group_name_H-M   'P 1'
#
loop_
_entity.id
_entity.type
_entity.pdbx_description
1 polymer ?
#
loop_
_entity_poly.entity_id
_entity_poly.type
_entity_poly.pdbx_seq_one_letter_code
_entity_poly.pdbx_strand_id
1 'polypeptide(L)'
;NTHSSVSNYYGQTLQKSEDLQTNACCTAASPAPHIRSAIANIHPSVIAKYYGCGFCVPDEVEGMTILDLGCGAGRDVYIASQLVGPKGRVIGVDMTEEQLKGDWSRY
;
A
#
# COMPACT_ATOMS: atom_id res chain seq x y z
N ASN A 1 14.99 -9.21 20.05
CA ASN A 1 13.60 -9.70 19.90
C ASN A 1 13.21 -9.51 18.44
N THR A 2 12.67 -10.54 17.79
CA THR A 2 12.26 -10.55 16.37
C THR A 2 11.34 -9.39 16.00
N HIS A 3 10.41 -8.99 16.87
CA HIS A 3 9.51 -7.86 16.62
C HIS A 3 10.29 -6.55 16.37
N SER A 4 11.22 -6.21 17.26
CA SER A 4 11.99 -4.98 17.19
C SER A 4 12.91 -4.93 15.95
N SER A 5 13.51 -6.07 15.58
CA SER A 5 14.35 -6.13 14.38
C SER A 5 13.53 -5.94 13.10
N VAL A 6 12.33 -6.52 13.03
CA VAL A 6 11.44 -6.39 11.87
C VAL A 6 10.88 -4.98 11.76
N SER A 7 10.40 -4.41 12.88
CA SER A 7 9.93 -3.03 12.94
C SER A 7 11.02 -2.03 12.50
N ASN A 8 12.25 -2.17 13.01
CA ASN A 8 13.35 -1.29 12.62
C ASN A 8 13.72 -1.40 11.13
N TYR A 9 13.68 -2.62 10.57
CA TYR A 9 13.98 -2.83 9.15
C TYR A 9 12.97 -2.09 8.26
N TYR A 10 11.67 -2.30 8.45
CA TYR A 10 10.63 -1.69 7.61
C TYR A 10 10.34 -0.21 7.92
N GLY A 11 10.60 0.23 9.15
CA GLY A 11 10.35 1.62 9.58
C GLY A 11 11.52 2.57 9.28
N GLN A 12 12.77 2.10 9.44
CA GLN A 12 13.95 2.98 9.40
C GLN A 12 14.98 2.56 8.37
N THR A 13 15.22 1.27 8.18
CA THR A 13 16.28 0.80 7.27
C THR A 13 15.86 0.86 5.81
N LEU A 14 14.62 0.47 5.51
CA LEU A 14 14.07 0.40 4.16
C LEU A 14 13.51 1.77 3.73
N GLN A 15 14.28 2.54 2.97
CA GLN A 15 13.89 3.88 2.51
C GLN A 15 13.47 3.91 1.04
N LYS A 16 14.02 2.99 0.23
CA LYS A 16 13.73 2.85 -1.20
C LYS A 16 13.75 1.37 -1.61
N SER A 17 13.19 1.08 -2.78
CA SER A 17 13.01 -0.31 -3.25
C SER A 17 14.36 -1.03 -3.43
N GLU A 18 15.42 -0.30 -3.70
CA GLU A 18 16.78 -0.81 -3.85
C GLU A 18 17.40 -1.28 -2.52
N ASP A 19 16.84 -0.88 -1.38
CA ASP A 19 17.31 -1.29 -0.06
C ASP A 19 16.78 -2.70 0.32
N LEU A 20 15.90 -3.29 -0.49
CA LEU A 20 15.35 -4.63 -0.26
C LEU A 20 16.47 -5.68 -0.31
N GLN A 21 16.65 -6.38 0.81
CA GLN A 21 17.62 -7.48 0.90
C GLN A 21 17.18 -8.76 0.18
N THR A 22 16.00 -8.78 -0.42
CA THR A 22 15.42 -9.95 -1.10
C THR A 22 14.77 -9.56 -2.43
N ASN A 23 14.58 -10.53 -3.32
CA ASN A 23 13.89 -10.37 -4.61
C ASN A 23 12.35 -10.46 -4.48
N ALA A 24 11.78 -10.14 -3.31
CA ALA A 24 10.37 -10.32 -3.00
C ALA A 24 9.41 -9.42 -3.81
N CYS A 25 9.94 -8.42 -4.54
CA CYS A 25 9.17 -7.35 -5.16
C CYS A 25 9.33 -7.36 -6.70
N CYS A 26 8.88 -8.43 -7.37
CA CYS A 26 8.82 -8.49 -8.83
C CYS A 26 7.41 -8.85 -9.31
N THR A 27 6.58 -7.83 -9.55
CA THR A 27 5.29 -8.02 -10.23
C THR A 27 5.54 -8.20 -11.73
N ALA A 28 5.41 -9.43 -12.24
CA ALA A 28 5.77 -9.77 -13.62
C ALA A 28 4.78 -9.26 -14.69
N ALA A 29 3.58 -8.79 -14.28
CA ALA A 29 2.52 -8.36 -15.19
C ALA A 29 2.08 -6.93 -14.88
N SER A 30 1.75 -6.18 -15.93
CA SER A 30 1.26 -4.82 -15.78
C SER A 30 -0.20 -4.81 -15.27
N PRO A 31 -0.60 -3.86 -14.39
CA PRO A 31 -1.95 -3.84 -13.80
C PRO A 31 -3.08 -3.66 -14.84
N ALA A 32 -4.31 -4.04 -14.48
CA ALA A 32 -5.49 -3.74 -15.29
C ALA A 32 -5.67 -2.21 -15.49
N PRO A 33 -6.29 -1.75 -16.60
CA PRO A 33 -6.40 -0.32 -16.90
C PRO A 33 -7.03 0.52 -15.78
N HIS A 34 -8.10 0.03 -15.16
CA HIS A 34 -8.79 0.73 -14.07
C HIS A 34 -7.90 0.89 -12.82
N ILE A 35 -7.04 -0.11 -12.52
CA ILE A 35 -6.05 -0.02 -11.45
C ILE A 35 -4.95 0.98 -11.79
N ARG A 36 -4.51 1.08 -13.05
CA ARG A 36 -3.52 2.09 -13.45
C ARG A 36 -4.06 3.51 -13.31
N SER A 37 -5.33 3.72 -13.68
CA SER A 37 -6.00 5.00 -13.45
C SER A 37 -6.07 5.34 -11.96
N ALA A 38 -6.39 4.36 -11.12
CA ALA A 38 -6.39 4.56 -9.67
C ALA A 38 -5.00 4.92 -9.12
N ILE A 39 -3.95 4.23 -9.59
CA ILE A 39 -2.55 4.52 -9.22
C ILE A 39 -2.16 5.95 -9.62
N ALA A 40 -2.60 6.44 -10.79
CA ALA A 40 -2.27 7.77 -11.26
C ALA A 40 -2.84 8.91 -10.37
N ASN A 41 -3.86 8.61 -9.56
CA ASN A 41 -4.44 9.56 -8.62
C ASN A 41 -3.73 9.57 -7.24
N ILE A 42 -2.76 8.69 -7.02
CA ILE A 42 -2.06 8.56 -5.74
C ILE A 42 -0.88 9.53 -5.67
N HIS A 43 -0.72 10.20 -4.54
CA HIS A 43 0.39 11.12 -4.33
C HIS A 43 1.76 10.42 -4.51
N PRO A 44 2.73 11.03 -5.23
CA PRO A 44 4.01 10.38 -5.55
C PRO A 44 4.79 9.86 -4.33
N SER A 45 4.66 10.54 -3.17
CA SER A 45 5.34 10.12 -1.94
C SER A 45 4.88 8.77 -1.39
N VAL A 46 3.65 8.35 -1.72
CA VAL A 46 3.10 7.05 -1.31
C VAL A 46 3.58 5.95 -2.25
N ILE A 47 3.57 6.23 -3.56
CA ILE A 47 4.05 5.30 -4.59
C ILE A 47 5.54 5.00 -4.43
N ALA A 48 6.35 6.01 -4.08
CA ALA A 48 7.79 5.85 -3.90
C ALA A 48 8.19 4.88 -2.77
N LYS A 49 7.29 4.63 -1.81
CA LYS A 49 7.52 3.77 -0.64
C LYS A 49 6.84 2.40 -0.76
N TYR A 50 6.53 1.96 -1.98
CA TYR A 50 5.90 0.67 -2.21
C TYR A 50 6.92 -0.46 -2.34
N TYR A 51 6.69 -1.54 -1.58
CA TYR A 51 7.57 -2.72 -1.53
C TYR A 51 6.80 -4.04 -1.70
N GLY A 52 5.61 -4.00 -2.30
CA GLY A 52 4.71 -5.16 -2.43
C GLY A 52 4.81 -5.89 -3.76
N CYS A 53 4.20 -7.07 -3.84
CA CYS A 53 4.26 -7.95 -5.02
C CYS A 53 3.14 -7.74 -6.04
N GLY A 54 2.22 -6.80 -5.82
CA GLY A 54 1.07 -6.51 -6.67
C GLY A 54 -0.12 -5.99 -5.86
N PHE A 55 -1.22 -5.70 -6.57
CA PHE A 55 -2.50 -5.32 -5.95
C PHE A 55 -3.50 -6.46 -6.13
N CYS A 56 -3.91 -7.10 -5.03
CA CYS A 56 -4.73 -8.31 -5.03
C CYS A 56 -6.12 -8.04 -4.43
N VAL A 57 -6.92 -7.19 -5.07
CA VAL A 57 -8.31 -6.94 -4.69
C VAL A 57 -9.23 -7.56 -5.75
N PRO A 58 -10.32 -8.25 -5.34
CA PRO A 58 -11.31 -8.76 -6.29
C PRO A 58 -11.90 -7.66 -7.16
N ASP A 59 -12.41 -8.03 -8.33
CA ASP A 59 -13.30 -7.15 -9.08
C ASP A 59 -14.61 -6.92 -8.28
N GLU A 60 -15.33 -5.83 -8.58
CA GLU A 60 -16.69 -5.56 -8.06
C GLU A 60 -16.79 -5.33 -6.53
N VAL A 61 -15.94 -4.46 -5.98
CA VAL A 61 -15.90 -4.15 -4.54
C VAL A 61 -16.70 -2.92 -4.11
N GLU A 62 -17.58 -2.38 -4.97
CA GLU A 62 -18.35 -1.17 -4.67
C GLU A 62 -19.17 -1.33 -3.37
N GLY A 63 -19.05 -0.35 -2.46
CA GLY A 63 -19.75 -0.34 -1.17
C GLY A 63 -19.17 -1.30 -0.12
N MET A 64 -18.14 -2.09 -0.44
CA MET A 64 -17.56 -3.04 0.51
C MET A 64 -16.66 -2.36 1.54
N THR A 65 -16.37 -3.09 2.62
CA THR A 65 -15.33 -2.72 3.60
C THR A 65 -14.11 -3.63 3.40
N ILE A 66 -12.94 -3.04 3.20
CA ILE A 66 -11.67 -3.75 2.98
C ILE A 66 -10.71 -3.48 4.14
N LEU A 67 -9.99 -4.51 4.58
CA LEU A 67 -8.90 -4.44 5.55
C LEU A 67 -7.58 -4.81 4.88
N ASP A 68 -6.61 -3.90 4.92
CA ASP A 68 -5.24 -4.09 4.42
C ASP A 68 -4.27 -4.27 5.60
N LEU A 69 -3.56 -5.40 5.63
CA LEU A 69 -2.66 -5.80 6.70
C LEU A 69 -1.21 -5.68 6.24
N GLY A 70 -0.46 -4.77 6.87
CA GLY A 70 0.86 -4.34 6.39
C GLY A 70 0.74 -3.30 5.29
N CYS A 71 -0.14 -2.30 5.49
CA CYS A 71 -0.50 -1.33 4.46
C CYS A 71 0.64 -0.37 4.07
N GLY A 72 1.72 -0.31 4.87
CA GLY A 72 2.84 0.60 4.68
C GLY A 72 2.37 2.05 4.54
N ALA A 73 2.88 2.74 3.52
CA ALA A 73 2.49 4.12 3.21
C ALA A 73 1.07 4.27 2.63
N GLY A 74 0.35 3.16 2.39
CA GLY A 74 -1.07 3.17 2.00
C GLY A 74 -1.37 3.06 0.52
N ARG A 75 -0.42 2.63 -0.34
CA ARG A 75 -0.68 2.50 -1.79
C ARG A 75 -1.94 1.69 -2.07
N ASP A 76 -2.02 0.48 -1.53
CA ASP A 76 -3.12 -0.44 -1.83
C ASP A 76 -4.42 0.02 -1.14
N VAL A 77 -4.33 0.65 0.03
CA VAL A 77 -5.45 1.37 0.67
C VAL A 77 -6.06 2.44 -0.25
N TYR A 78 -5.23 3.28 -0.88
CA TYR A 78 -5.71 4.33 -1.78
C TYR A 78 -6.21 3.83 -3.13
N ILE A 79 -5.67 2.72 -3.63
CA ILE A 79 -6.26 2.06 -4.81
C ILE A 79 -7.65 1.55 -4.42
N ALA A 80 -7.74 0.80 -3.31
CA ALA A 80 -8.99 0.22 -2.84
C ALA A 80 -10.05 1.28 -2.52
N SER A 81 -9.68 2.43 -1.95
CA SER A 81 -10.65 3.50 -1.61
C SER A 81 -11.38 4.03 -2.84
N GLN A 82 -10.68 4.11 -3.98
CA GLN A 82 -11.26 4.50 -5.26
C GLN A 82 -12.21 3.44 -5.82
N LEU A 83 -11.93 2.15 -5.58
CA LEU A 83 -12.74 1.04 -6.10
C LEU A 83 -14.01 0.78 -5.27
N VAL A 84 -13.92 0.88 -3.94
CA VAL A 84 -15.08 0.68 -3.06
C VAL A 84 -16.06 1.86 -3.12
N GLY A 85 -15.60 3.01 -3.60
CA GLY A 85 -16.42 4.20 -3.80
C GLY A 85 -16.92 4.84 -2.49
N PRO A 86 -17.76 5.88 -2.58
CA PRO A 86 -18.13 6.74 -1.44
C PRO A 86 -18.98 6.03 -0.36
N LYS A 87 -19.56 4.87 -0.69
CA LYS A 87 -20.33 4.06 0.26
C LYS A 87 -19.47 2.98 0.93
N GLY A 88 -18.28 2.73 0.40
CA GLY A 88 -17.36 1.74 0.93
C GLY A 88 -16.44 2.30 2.01
N ARG A 89 -15.56 1.44 2.51
CA ARG A 89 -14.55 1.81 3.51
C ARG A 89 -13.29 0.98 3.32
N VAL A 90 -12.13 1.58 3.55
CA VAL A 90 -10.86 0.84 3.60
C VAL A 90 -10.15 1.17 4.90
N ILE A 91 -9.59 0.14 5.54
CA ILE A 91 -8.87 0.24 6.81
C ILE A 91 -7.48 -0.33 6.55
N GLY A 92 -6.44 0.50 6.71
CA GLY A 92 -5.05 0.06 6.67
C GLY A 92 -4.51 -0.14 8.09
N VAL A 93 -3.80 -1.24 8.31
CA VAL A 93 -3.07 -1.50 9.56
C VAL A 93 -1.61 -1.76 9.22
N ASP A 94 -0.71 -1.04 9.86
CA ASP A 94 0.73 -1.29 9.79
C ASP A 94 1.35 -1.22 11.20
N MET A 95 2.44 -1.94 11.41
CA MET A 95 3.15 -1.95 12.69
C MET A 95 4.13 -0.77 12.85
N THR A 96 4.47 -0.08 11.75
CA THR A 96 5.51 0.95 11.73
C THR A 96 4.92 2.36 11.68
N GLU A 97 5.17 3.15 12.72
CA GLU A 97 4.71 4.54 12.77
C GLU A 97 5.30 5.39 11.62
N GLU A 98 6.53 5.09 11.19
CA GLU A 98 7.21 5.78 10.11
C GLU A 98 6.49 5.65 8.76
N GLN A 99 5.85 4.51 8.50
CA GLN A 99 5.02 4.32 7.32
C GLN A 99 3.67 5.06 7.45
N LEU A 100 3.11 5.11 8.67
CA LEU A 100 1.81 5.74 8.93
C LEU A 100 1.85 7.28 9.04
N LYS A 101 3.02 7.91 9.16
CA LYS A 101 3.19 9.39 9.28
C LYS A 101 2.86 10.19 8.00
N GLY A 102 2.26 9.57 6.98
CA GLY A 102 1.84 10.22 5.73
C GLY A 102 0.63 11.15 5.87
N ASP A 103 0.34 11.90 4.80
CA ASP A 103 -0.89 12.70 4.69
C ASP A 103 -2.06 11.81 4.26
N TRP A 104 -2.93 11.47 5.21
CA TRP A 104 -4.15 10.67 5.02
C TRP A 104 -5.41 11.50 4.81
N SER A 105 -5.31 12.83 4.83
CA SER A 105 -6.49 13.70 4.74
C SER A 105 -7.08 13.81 3.32
N ARG A 106 -6.43 13.18 2.35
CA ARG A 106 -6.59 13.46 0.92
C ARG A 106 -7.45 12.44 0.17
N TYR A 107 -7.88 11.35 0.83
CA TYR A 107 -8.63 10.23 0.25
C TYR A 107 -9.61 9.63 1.27
#